data_AF-A0A533VCJ2-F1
#
_entry.id   AF-A0A533VCJ2-F1
#
_cell.length_a   1.000
_cell.length_b   1.000
_cell.length_c   1.000
_cell.angle_alpha   90.00
_cell.angle_beta   90.00
_cell.angle_gamma   90.00
#
_symmetry.space_group_name_H-M   'P 1'
#
loop_
_entity.id
_entity.type
_entity.pdbx_description
1 polymer ?
#
loop_
_entity_poly.entity_id
_entity_poly.type
_entity_poly.pdbx_seq_one_letter_code
_entity_poly.pdbx_strand_id
1 'polypeptide(L)'
;MPNFEDSAGPKLELESSKGKHASSTQNRRMVWENIIWPLVLDVNRSYFTLKEYHSKRDYFCKNKKTQSSKVAGGFVSLLVKGILIRQKSIYSIHYRLIPYMRKKANLEYGQAIREASTKR
;
A
#
# COMPACT_ATOMS: atom_id res chain seq x y z
N MET A 1 -30.27 -14.50 49.09
CA MET A 1 -30.04 -14.68 47.64
C MET A 1 -29.13 -13.54 47.19
N PRO A 2 -28.04 -13.81 46.46
CA PRO A 2 -27.02 -12.80 46.19
C PRO A 2 -27.44 -11.87 45.03
N ASN A 3 -27.32 -10.56 45.28
CA ASN A 3 -27.29 -9.52 44.25
C ASN A 3 -26.03 -9.71 43.41
N PHE A 4 -26.18 -9.78 42.09
CA PHE A 4 -25.06 -9.61 41.15
C PHE A 4 -25.18 -8.24 40.50
N GLU A 5 -24.15 -7.42 40.75
CA GLU A 5 -23.89 -6.14 40.12
C GLU A 5 -23.52 -6.36 38.64
N ASP A 6 -24.30 -5.81 37.72
CA ASP A 6 -23.88 -5.67 36.33
C ASP A 6 -22.94 -4.45 36.21
N SER A 7 -21.64 -4.72 36.37
CA SER A 7 -20.56 -3.80 36.00
C SER A 7 -20.51 -3.65 34.48
N ALA A 8 -21.08 -2.56 33.97
CA ALA A 8 -20.91 -2.12 32.58
C ALA A 8 -19.45 -1.72 32.33
N GLY A 9 -18.64 -2.67 31.87
CA GLY A 9 -17.30 -2.41 31.36
C GLY A 9 -17.31 -1.48 30.14
N PRO A 10 -16.19 -0.76 29.87
CA PRO A 10 -16.15 0.26 28.84
C PRO A 10 -16.35 -0.36 27.46
N LYS A 11 -17.38 0.13 26.78
CA LYS A 11 -17.75 -0.17 25.40
C LYS A 11 -16.55 0.16 24.50
N LEU A 12 -15.82 -0.87 24.08
CA LEU A 12 -14.77 -0.75 23.06
C LEU A 12 -15.38 -0.09 21.83
N GLU A 13 -14.94 1.15 21.58
CA GLU A 13 -15.31 1.94 20.42
C GLU A 13 -14.96 1.16 19.15
N LEU A 14 -15.99 0.60 18.51
CA LEU A 14 -15.90 0.05 17.17
C LEU A 14 -15.46 1.19 16.25
N GLU A 15 -14.21 1.10 15.80
CA GLU A 15 -13.58 1.97 14.82
C GLU A 15 -14.61 2.36 13.75
N SER A 16 -14.94 3.65 13.73
CA SER A 16 -15.82 4.27 12.73
C SER A 16 -15.53 3.71 11.34
N SER A 17 -16.48 2.93 10.82
CA SER A 17 -16.34 2.19 9.57
C SER A 17 -16.20 3.17 8.40
N LYS A 18 -14.96 3.51 8.05
CA LYS A 18 -14.66 4.28 6.84
C LYS A 18 -15.26 3.53 5.65
N GLY A 19 -16.08 4.22 4.86
CA GLY A 19 -16.75 3.65 3.70
C GLY A 19 -15.77 2.91 2.77
N LYS A 20 -16.24 1.85 2.10
CA LYS A 20 -15.45 0.90 1.29
C LYS A 20 -14.44 1.58 0.34
N HIS A 21 -14.82 2.70 -0.27
CA HIS A 21 -13.97 3.46 -1.19
C HIS A 21 -12.82 4.20 -0.50
N ALA A 22 -13.04 4.79 0.68
CA ALA A 22 -12.01 5.46 1.46
C ALA A 22 -10.94 4.46 1.93
N SER A 23 -11.38 3.29 2.39
CA SER A 23 -10.51 2.19 2.83
C SER A 23 -9.63 1.66 1.69
N SER A 24 -10.15 1.56 0.47
CA SER A 24 -9.36 1.15 -0.71
C SER A 24 -8.26 2.16 -1.07
N THR A 25 -8.56 3.47 -1.01
CA THR A 25 -7.56 4.53 -1.25
C THR A 25 -6.48 4.53 -0.18
N GLN A 26 -6.85 4.37 1.08
CA GLN A 26 -5.89 4.29 2.18
C GLN A 26 -4.97 3.08 2.03
N ASN A 27 -5.49 1.92 1.63
CA ASN A 27 -4.68 0.73 1.36
C ASN A 27 -3.69 0.96 0.21
N ARG A 28 -4.14 1.57 -0.91
CA ARG A 28 -3.23 1.92 -2.02
C ARG A 28 -2.10 2.84 -1.56
N ARG A 29 -2.44 3.89 -0.81
CA ARG A 29 -1.46 4.85 -0.27
C ARG A 29 -0.44 4.14 0.61
N MET A 30 -0.92 3.35 1.56
CA MET A 30 -0.06 2.59 2.48
C MET A 30 0.92 1.68 1.73
N VAL A 31 0.42 0.90 0.77
CA VAL A 31 1.26 -0.02 -0.03
C VAL A 31 2.28 0.74 -0.88
N TRP A 32 1.86 1.84 -1.51
CA TRP A 32 2.76 2.66 -2.32
C TRP A 32 3.90 3.24 -1.47
N GLU A 33 3.56 3.95 -0.40
CA GLU A 33 4.51 4.76 0.36
C GLU A 33 5.41 3.92 1.28
N ASN A 34 4.93 2.76 1.76
CA ASN A 34 5.68 1.96 2.72
C ASN A 34 6.35 0.72 2.12
N ILE A 35 5.89 0.25 0.96
CA ILE A 35 6.38 -1.01 0.38
C ILE A 35 6.96 -0.76 -1.02
N ILE A 36 6.15 -0.27 -1.95
CA ILE A 36 6.51 -0.22 -3.38
C ILE A 36 7.54 0.85 -3.69
N TRP A 37 7.28 2.10 -3.29
CA TRP A 37 8.20 3.19 -3.58
C TRP A 37 9.55 3.01 -2.87
N PRO A 38 9.59 2.66 -1.57
CA PRO A 38 10.86 2.31 -0.92
C PRO A 38 11.57 1.15 -1.60
N LEU A 39 10.86 0.10 -2.00
CA LEU A 39 11.46 -1.02 -2.73
C LEU A 39 12.13 -0.56 -4.03
N VAL A 40 11.43 0.25 -4.83
CA VAL A 40 11.93 0.79 -6.10
C VAL A 40 13.19 1.64 -5.89
N LEU A 41 13.23 2.44 -4.83
CA LEU A 41 14.41 3.22 -4.45
C LEU A 41 15.57 2.32 -3.97
N ASP A 42 15.28 1.28 -3.19
CA ASP A 42 16.28 0.34 -2.67
C ASP A 42 16.94 -0.46 -3.79
N VAL A 43 16.15 -0.97 -4.75
CA VAL A 43 16.69 -1.70 -5.91
C VAL A 43 17.26 -0.75 -6.98
N ASN A 44 16.98 0.55 -6.88
CA ASN A 44 17.38 1.61 -7.81
C ASN A 44 17.09 1.28 -9.29
N ARG A 45 15.94 0.66 -9.54
CA ARG A 45 15.50 0.27 -10.88
C ARG A 45 13.99 0.43 -11.01
N SER A 46 13.54 0.68 -12.24
CA SER A 46 12.13 0.92 -12.55
C SER A 46 11.25 -0.32 -12.44
N TYR A 47 11.80 -1.46 -12.02
CA TYR A 47 11.08 -2.71 -11.90
C TYR A 47 11.57 -3.56 -10.73
N PHE A 48 10.73 -4.44 -10.23
CA PHE A 48 11.07 -5.40 -9.19
C PHE A 48 10.42 -6.74 -9.48
N THR A 49 10.99 -7.79 -8.90
CA THR A 49 10.48 -9.16 -9.01
C THR A 49 9.43 -9.43 -7.93
N LEU A 50 8.62 -10.46 -8.15
CA LEU A 50 7.68 -10.92 -7.12
C LEU A 50 8.37 -11.27 -5.80
N LYS A 51 9.58 -11.86 -5.88
CA LYS A 51 10.36 -12.28 -4.71
C LYS A 51 10.74 -11.09 -3.85
N GLU A 52 11.26 -10.02 -4.44
CA GLU A 52 11.63 -8.80 -3.72
C GLU A 52 10.41 -8.10 -3.10
N TYR A 53 9.30 -8.06 -3.82
CA TYR A 53 8.05 -7.56 -3.28
C TYR A 53 7.61 -8.37 -2.05
N HIS A 54 7.63 -9.70 -2.12
CA HIS A 54 7.29 -10.55 -0.96
C HIS A 54 8.24 -10.30 0.21
N SER A 55 9.55 -10.21 -0.02
CA SER A 55 10.52 -9.92 1.05
C SER A 55 10.24 -8.57 1.73
N LYS A 56 9.99 -7.50 0.96
CA LYS A 56 9.68 -6.17 1.51
C LYS A 56 8.33 -6.14 2.22
N ARG A 57 7.31 -6.78 1.64
CA ARG A 57 5.97 -6.93 2.22
C ARG A 57 6.04 -7.66 3.55
N ASP A 58 6.73 -8.80 3.61
CA ASP A 58 6.77 -9.64 4.80
C ASP A 58 7.48 -8.92 5.95
N TYR A 59 8.55 -8.17 5.63
CA TYR A 59 9.20 -7.27 6.59
C TYR A 59 8.23 -6.21 7.12
N PHE A 60 7.48 -5.54 6.24
CA PHE A 60 6.50 -4.53 6.64
C PHE A 60 5.37 -5.12 7.49
N CYS A 61 4.78 -6.25 7.08
CA CYS A 61 3.71 -6.93 7.80
C CYS A 61 4.13 -7.37 9.21
N LYS A 62 5.36 -7.91 9.37
CA LYS A 62 5.91 -8.27 10.68
C LYS A 62 6.07 -7.05 11.59
N ASN A 63 6.57 -5.94 11.06
CA ASN A 63 6.88 -4.76 11.87
C ASN A 63 5.64 -3.92 12.24
N LYS A 64 4.65 -3.83 11.35
CA LYS A 64 3.49 -2.93 11.49
C LYS A 64 2.20 -3.66 11.90
N LYS A 65 2.25 -4.96 12.23
CA LYS A 65 1.08 -5.83 12.53
C LYS A 65 -0.08 -5.66 11.52
N THR A 66 0.25 -5.38 10.26
CA THR A 66 -0.75 -5.07 9.22
C THR A 66 -1.21 -6.36 8.55
N GLN A 67 -2.53 -6.49 8.36
CA GLN A 67 -3.12 -7.64 7.68
C GLN A 67 -2.65 -7.73 6.21
N SER A 68 -2.07 -8.87 5.84
CA SER A 68 -1.59 -9.15 4.48
C SER A 68 -2.69 -8.99 3.42
N SER A 69 -3.95 -9.20 3.78
CA SER A 69 -5.12 -9.00 2.90
C SER A 69 -5.28 -7.54 2.47
N LYS A 70 -5.09 -6.57 3.39
CA LYS A 70 -5.16 -5.13 3.08
C LYS A 70 -4.03 -4.72 2.13
N VAL A 71 -2.84 -5.27 2.34
CA VAL A 71 -1.66 -5.03 1.51
C VAL A 71 -1.86 -5.62 0.10
N ALA A 72 -2.33 -6.86 0.01
CA ALA A 72 -2.62 -7.50 -1.28
C ALA A 72 -3.67 -6.71 -2.08
N GLY A 73 -4.76 -6.28 -1.43
CA GLY A 73 -5.79 -5.45 -2.06
C GLY A 73 -5.25 -4.10 -2.54
N GLY A 74 -4.39 -3.44 -1.74
CA GLY A 74 -3.72 -2.21 -2.13
C GLY A 74 -2.81 -2.41 -3.36
N PHE A 75 -2.02 -3.48 -3.36
CA PHE A 75 -1.12 -3.83 -4.47
C PHE A 75 -1.87 -4.10 -5.78
N VAL A 76 -2.91 -4.93 -5.74
CA VAL A 76 -3.76 -5.20 -6.92
C VAL A 76 -4.39 -3.90 -7.42
N SER A 77 -4.82 -3.03 -6.52
CA SER A 77 -5.42 -1.76 -6.90
C SER A 77 -4.41 -0.78 -7.54
N LEU A 78 -3.12 -0.84 -7.20
CA LEU A 78 -2.06 -0.10 -7.89
C LEU A 78 -1.87 -0.57 -9.34
N LEU A 79 -2.01 -1.88 -9.61
CA LEU A 79 -1.99 -2.44 -10.96
C LEU A 79 -3.20 -1.95 -11.77
N VAL A 80 -4.40 -2.02 -11.20
CA VAL A 80 -5.64 -1.55 -11.86
C VAL A 80 -5.55 -0.06 -12.20
N LYS A 81 -4.86 0.74 -11.39
CA LYS A 81 -4.65 2.18 -11.63
C LYS A 81 -3.53 2.49 -12.61
N GLY A 82 -2.79 1.49 -13.11
CA GLY A 82 -1.71 1.68 -14.08
C GLY A 82 -0.44 2.33 -13.50
N ILE A 83 -0.35 2.48 -12.18
CA ILE A 83 0.89 2.94 -11.51
C ILE A 83 1.94 1.84 -11.58
N LEU A 84 1.50 0.59 -11.42
CA LEU A 84 2.30 -0.61 -11.59
C LEU A 84 1.83 -1.35 -12.85
N ILE A 85 2.79 -1.92 -13.56
CA ILE A 85 2.57 -2.71 -14.78
C ILE A 85 3.19 -4.07 -14.54
N ARG A 86 2.39 -5.13 -14.62
CA ARG A 86 2.89 -6.50 -14.52
C ARG A 86 3.27 -7.02 -15.91
N GLN A 87 4.49 -7.52 -16.04
CA GLN A 87 4.96 -8.20 -17.24
C GLN A 87 5.60 -9.54 -16.85
N LYS A 88 4.91 -10.65 -17.14
CA LYS A 88 5.30 -12.00 -16.72
C LYS A 88 5.57 -12.08 -15.20
N SER A 89 6.83 -12.17 -14.81
CA SER A 89 7.34 -12.30 -13.44
C SER A 89 7.87 -10.99 -12.83
N ILE A 90 7.82 -9.90 -13.60
CA ILE A 90 8.36 -8.59 -13.24
C ILE A 90 7.23 -7.58 -13.10
N TYR A 91 7.35 -6.69 -12.13
CA TYR A 91 6.47 -5.55 -11.90
C TYR A 91 7.25 -4.27 -12.12
N SER A 92 6.80 -3.42 -13.03
CA SER A 92 7.46 -2.16 -13.36
C SER A 92 6.60 -0.98 -12.90
N ILE A 93 7.25 0.13 -12.51
CA ILE A 93 6.57 1.40 -12.30
C ILE A 93 6.25 2.04 -13.65
N HIS A 94 5.20 2.86 -13.68
CA HIS A 94 4.87 3.67 -14.85
C HIS A 94 6.06 4.56 -15.26
N TYR A 95 6.34 4.69 -16.56
CA TYR A 95 7.56 5.35 -17.07
C TYR A 95 7.72 6.80 -16.59
N ARG A 96 6.61 7.51 -16.35
CA ARG A 96 6.60 8.88 -15.80
C ARG A 96 7.17 8.99 -14.39
N LEU A 97 7.26 7.88 -13.66
CA LEU A 97 7.79 7.84 -12.30
C LEU A 97 9.31 7.62 -12.28
N ILE A 98 9.92 7.21 -13.40
CA ILE A 98 11.36 6.95 -13.52
C ILE A 98 12.21 8.21 -13.19
N PRO A 99 11.86 9.44 -13.62
CA PRO A 99 12.59 10.64 -13.23
C PRO A 99 12.63 10.86 -11.72
N TYR A 100 11.54 10.54 -11.01
CA TYR A 100 11.47 10.66 -9.55
C TYR A 100 12.38 9.66 -8.86
N MET A 101 12.44 8.43 -9.38
CA MET A 101 13.33 7.39 -8.87
C MET A 101 14.79 7.78 -9.07
N ARG A 102 15.16 8.28 -10.26
CA ARG A 102 16.53 8.74 -10.55
C ARG A 102 16.98 9.87 -9.63
N LYS A 103 16.05 10.74 -9.24
CA LYS A 103 16.29 11.83 -8.28
C LYS A 103 16.18 11.39 -6.81
N LYS A 104 15.87 10.11 -6.55
CA LYS A 104 15.55 9.58 -5.22
C LYS A 104 14.54 10.45 -4.46
N ALA A 105 13.59 11.02 -5.19
CA ALA A 105 12.60 11.93 -4.62
C ALA A 105 11.62 11.18 -3.73
N ASN A 106 11.13 11.84 -2.69
CA ASN A 106 9.95 11.35 -1.98
C ASN A 106 8.74 11.51 -2.91
N LEU A 107 8.07 10.42 -3.25
CA LEU A 107 6.95 10.41 -4.18
C LEU A 107 5.74 9.81 -3.49
N GLU A 108 4.84 10.68 -3.04
CA GLU A 108 3.59 10.28 -2.39
C GLU A 108 2.61 9.65 -3.38
N TYR A 109 1.68 8.85 -2.86
CA TYR A 109 0.71 8.15 -3.71
C TYR A 109 -0.14 9.11 -4.56
N GLY A 110 -0.53 10.25 -4.00
CA GLY A 110 -1.35 11.27 -4.68
C GLY A 110 -0.66 11.86 -5.91
N GLN A 111 0.66 12.07 -5.82
CA GLN A 111 1.45 12.52 -6.95
C GLN A 111 1.69 11.40 -7.95
N ALA A 112 2.05 10.19 -7.48
CA ALA A 112 2.26 9.04 -8.35
C ALA A 112 1.05 8.72 -9.23
N ILE A 113 -0.16 8.76 -8.66
CA ILE A 113 -1.38 8.53 -9.44
C ILE A 113 -1.61 9.63 -10.47
N ARG A 114 -1.42 10.90 -10.10
CA ARG A 114 -1.62 12.04 -11.01
C ARG A 114 -0.68 11.95 -12.21
N GLU A 115 0.60 11.65 -11.95
CA GLU A 115 1.60 11.47 -13.00
C GLU A 115 1.25 10.28 -13.90
N ALA A 116 0.89 9.13 -13.31
CA ALA A 116 0.55 7.93 -14.07
C ALA A 116 -0.77 8.06 -14.87
N SER A 117 -1.76 8.79 -14.36
CA SER A 117 -3.09 8.92 -14.98
C SER A 117 -3.19 10.04 -16.01
N THR A 118 -2.19 10.91 -16.12
CA THR A 118 -2.23 12.03 -17.05
C THR A 118 -2.18 11.47 -18.48
N LYS A 119 -3.35 11.43 -19.13
CA LYS A 119 -3.52 11.06 -20.54
C LYS A 119 -2.84 12.10 -21.43
N ARG A 120 -2.25 11.63 -22.53
CA ARG A 120 -1.74 12.49 -23.60
C ARG A 120 -2.89 12.85 -24.53
#